data_AF-A0A838II54-F1
#
_entry.id   AF-A0A838II54-F1
#
_cell.length_a   1.000
_cell.length_b   1.000
_cell.length_c   1.000
_cell.angle_alpha   90.00
_cell.angle_beta   90.00
_cell.angle_gamma   90.00
#
_symmetry.space_group_name_H-M   'P 1'
#
loop_
_entity.id
_entity.type
_entity.pdbx_description
1 polymer ?
#
loop_
_entity_poly.entity_id
_entity_poly.type
_entity_poly.pdbx_seq_one_letter_code
_entity_poly.pdbx_strand_id
1 'polypeptide(L)'
;MSDAASHHFVGALMREGLRHTDDALPPWRARLVDGDCHALCDALIGIAGVDDRDWPLYMQAHIASMAQLATIGKRMPEFGRSKVHGWAGHATAMLARCAAVGPAPQANLSVRLLDAYRHQDHYEITALLEEIAQARGLGLNALLEVTLESYGFDSTGRRTFNYGARMFTAQILDFEALELRDATGAVVRLMPKARKGEAADVAELARATVVELSAELKRIARTQPVRLRHLLWQGTGRWVPSTWASRYATHPLMGRYAFGLLWGLYDAESDTLTRAFALDAAGQPVAIDATSVAFDDAVSRVGLVHPVELGDECAAWKQWFDAQRRFQPIEQLSRRSFTPASWPSDIARLRAHFAQGFKRTLNCECFGLGYTDNPRQSGWCIPGIYAPLDASKLDPHDLRVDAVAFSQNGKPYALRELPAVVFSEFVYAIHRLHGDI
;
A
#
# COMPACT_ATOMS: atom_id res chain seq x y z
N MET A 1 -7.90 -10.40 40.55
CA MET A 1 -9.37 -10.36 40.73
C MET A 1 -9.76 -11.31 41.86
N SER A 2 -10.86 -11.08 42.58
CA SER A 2 -11.41 -12.10 43.48
C SER A 2 -12.00 -13.27 42.69
N ASP A 3 -12.13 -14.45 43.29
CA ASP A 3 -12.65 -15.65 42.61
C ASP A 3 -14.06 -15.44 42.05
N ALA A 4 -14.91 -14.73 42.78
CA ALA A 4 -16.26 -14.37 42.33
C ALA A 4 -16.24 -13.43 41.12
N ALA A 5 -15.33 -12.45 41.10
CA ALA A 5 -15.17 -11.56 39.96
C ALA A 5 -14.60 -12.31 38.74
N SER A 6 -13.69 -13.26 38.96
CA SER A 6 -13.11 -14.11 37.91
C SER A 6 -14.17 -15.05 37.29
N HIS A 7 -14.95 -15.74 38.11
CA HIS A 7 -16.06 -16.60 37.66
C HIS A 7 -17.12 -15.82 36.89
N HIS A 8 -17.50 -14.64 37.40
CA HIS A 8 -18.48 -13.80 36.71
C HIS A 8 -17.93 -13.30 35.36
N PHE A 9 -16.64 -12.91 35.33
CA PHE A 9 -15.95 -12.49 34.12
C PHE A 9 -15.89 -13.60 33.07
N VAL A 10 -15.38 -14.79 33.43
CA VAL A 10 -15.34 -15.95 32.52
C VAL A 10 -16.74 -16.32 32.03
N GLY A 11 -17.75 -16.29 32.91
CA GLY A 11 -19.14 -16.56 32.53
C GLY A 11 -19.75 -15.50 31.60
N ALA A 12 -19.38 -14.23 31.75
CA ALA A 12 -19.79 -13.16 30.83
C ALA A 12 -19.12 -13.31 29.47
N LEU A 13 -17.82 -13.60 29.46
CA LEU A 13 -17.08 -13.88 28.23
C LEU A 13 -17.68 -15.06 27.47
N MET A 14 -17.92 -16.19 28.13
CA MET A 14 -18.53 -17.37 27.50
C MET A 14 -19.92 -17.09 26.92
N ARG A 15 -20.74 -16.28 27.60
CA ARG A 15 -22.05 -15.88 27.07
C ARG A 15 -21.93 -14.99 25.83
N GLU A 16 -20.95 -14.10 25.81
CA GLU A 16 -20.70 -13.25 24.65
C GLU A 16 -20.22 -14.06 23.45
N GLY A 17 -19.35 -15.04 23.69
CA GLY A 17 -18.89 -15.97 22.66
C GLY A 17 -19.97 -16.83 22.03
N LEU A 18 -21.01 -17.14 22.79
CA LEU A 18 -22.17 -17.88 22.29
C LEU A 18 -23.17 -17.00 21.56
N ARG A 19 -23.20 -15.70 21.85
CA ARG A 19 -24.22 -14.76 21.35
C ARG A 19 -23.74 -13.90 20.18
N HIS A 20 -22.42 -13.67 20.06
CA HIS A 20 -21.81 -12.81 19.03
C HIS A 20 -22.46 -11.41 18.94
N THR A 21 -22.91 -10.86 20.06
CA THR A 21 -23.68 -9.61 20.11
C THR A 21 -22.81 -8.35 20.17
N ASP A 22 -21.53 -8.49 20.54
CA ASP A 22 -20.51 -7.44 20.73
C ASP A 22 -20.83 -6.32 21.74
N ASP A 23 -22.08 -6.17 22.19
CA ASP A 23 -22.55 -5.08 23.04
C ASP A 23 -21.96 -5.06 24.45
N ALA A 24 -21.62 -6.24 24.99
CA ALA A 24 -21.18 -6.34 26.38
C ALA A 24 -19.66 -6.16 26.54
N LEU A 25 -18.84 -6.32 25.51
CA LEU A 25 -17.37 -6.36 25.65
C LEU A 25 -16.69 -4.99 25.85
N PRO A 26 -17.06 -3.92 25.12
CA PRO A 26 -16.41 -2.60 25.24
C PRO A 26 -16.44 -1.99 26.67
N PRO A 27 -17.56 -2.03 27.42
CA PRO A 27 -17.60 -1.53 28.80
C PRO A 27 -16.70 -2.31 29.77
N TRP A 28 -16.47 -3.60 29.52
CA TRP A 28 -15.59 -4.43 30.35
C TRP A 28 -14.13 -4.19 30.03
N ARG A 29 -13.77 -4.05 28.76
CA ARG A 29 -12.42 -3.74 28.33
C ARG A 29 -11.87 -2.47 29.00
N ALA A 30 -12.71 -1.47 29.20
CA ALA A 30 -12.36 -0.23 29.89
C ALA A 30 -11.97 -0.42 31.37
N ARG A 31 -12.27 -1.57 31.97
CA ARG A 31 -12.04 -1.89 33.40
C ARG A 31 -10.89 -2.87 33.62
N LEU A 32 -10.23 -3.34 32.55
CA LEU A 32 -9.16 -4.33 32.61
C LEU A 32 -7.79 -3.70 32.34
N VAL A 33 -6.75 -4.24 32.99
CA VAL A 33 -5.36 -3.85 32.76
C VAL A 33 -4.84 -4.59 31.52
N ASP A 34 -4.20 -3.86 30.61
CA ASP A 34 -3.75 -4.36 29.30
C ASP A 34 -2.85 -5.60 29.36
N GLY A 35 -1.95 -5.67 30.34
CA GLY A 35 -1.06 -6.82 30.54
C GLY A 35 -1.80 -8.09 30.96
N ASP A 36 -2.85 -7.95 31.76
CA ASP A 36 -3.60 -9.07 32.32
C ASP A 36 -4.53 -9.73 31.29
N CYS A 37 -5.18 -8.92 30.44
CA CYS A 37 -6.00 -9.45 29.34
C CYS A 37 -5.17 -10.32 28.38
N HIS A 38 -3.94 -9.89 28.11
CA HIS A 38 -3.07 -10.60 27.20
C HIS A 38 -2.55 -11.90 27.79
N ALA A 39 -2.04 -11.87 29.02
CA ALA A 39 -1.59 -13.06 29.73
C ALA A 39 -2.72 -14.09 29.84
N LEU A 40 -3.96 -13.63 30.06
CA LEU A 40 -5.14 -14.48 30.05
C LEU A 40 -5.39 -15.10 28.68
N CYS A 41 -5.41 -14.31 27.60
CA CYS A 41 -5.61 -14.83 26.24
C CYS A 41 -4.53 -15.84 25.84
N ASP A 42 -3.25 -15.55 26.10
CA ASP A 42 -2.17 -16.48 25.75
C ASP A 42 -2.19 -17.74 26.62
N ALA A 43 -2.55 -17.64 27.90
CA ALA A 43 -2.78 -18.81 28.75
C ALA A 43 -3.94 -19.66 28.21
N LEU A 44 -5.07 -19.03 27.84
CA LEU A 44 -6.22 -19.73 27.26
C LEU A 44 -5.87 -20.41 25.93
N ILE A 45 -5.10 -19.74 25.06
CA ILE A 45 -4.62 -20.31 23.78
C ILE A 45 -3.62 -21.44 24.01
N GLY A 46 -2.76 -21.31 25.02
CA GLY A 46 -1.78 -22.34 25.39
C GLY A 46 -2.44 -23.61 25.96
N ILE A 47 -3.53 -23.44 26.71
CA ILE A 47 -4.34 -24.54 27.26
C ILE A 47 -5.18 -25.19 26.16
N ALA A 48 -5.71 -24.39 25.23
CA ALA A 48 -6.48 -24.90 24.11
C ALA A 48 -5.58 -25.68 23.13
N GLY A 49 -5.93 -26.94 22.87
CA GLY A 49 -5.33 -27.73 21.79
C GLY A 49 -5.57 -27.06 20.43
N VAL A 50 -4.81 -27.45 19.40
CA VAL A 50 -4.90 -26.83 18.05
C VAL A 50 -6.33 -26.81 17.51
N ASP A 51 -7.13 -27.81 17.84
CA ASP A 51 -8.52 -27.95 17.41
C ASP A 51 -9.54 -27.15 18.26
N ASP A 52 -9.15 -26.64 19.43
CA ASP A 52 -10.00 -25.91 20.40
C ASP A 52 -9.51 -24.48 20.70
N ARG A 53 -8.47 -24.01 20.00
CA ARG A 53 -7.92 -22.63 20.13
C ARG A 53 -8.86 -21.54 19.70
N ASP A 54 -9.98 -21.99 19.18
CA ASP A 54 -10.93 -21.20 18.51
C ASP A 54 -11.43 -20.08 19.47
N TRP A 55 -12.08 -20.44 20.57
CA TRP A 55 -12.69 -19.47 21.49
C TRP A 55 -11.70 -18.45 22.12
N PRO A 56 -10.50 -18.87 22.56
CA PRO A 56 -9.46 -17.95 23.03
C PRO A 56 -8.97 -16.92 21.99
N LEU A 57 -8.96 -17.28 20.70
CA LEU A 57 -8.56 -16.39 19.60
C LEU A 57 -9.63 -15.32 19.33
N TYR A 58 -10.92 -15.69 19.35
CA TYR A 58 -12.02 -14.71 19.30
C TYR A 58 -11.88 -13.69 20.44
N MET A 59 -11.68 -14.18 21.67
CA MET A 59 -11.55 -13.33 22.84
C MET A 59 -10.40 -12.32 22.68
N GLN A 60 -9.26 -12.77 22.15
CA GLN A 60 -8.11 -11.92 21.91
C GLN A 60 -8.46 -10.73 20.99
N ALA A 61 -9.30 -10.89 19.97
CA ALA A 61 -9.72 -9.78 19.11
C ALA A 61 -10.57 -8.71 19.81
N HIS A 62 -11.19 -9.02 20.95
CA HIS A 62 -12.08 -8.08 21.65
C HIS A 62 -11.46 -7.47 22.90
N ILE A 63 -10.61 -8.22 23.61
CA ILE A 63 -10.01 -7.75 24.87
C ILE A 63 -8.52 -7.42 24.76
N ALA A 64 -7.84 -7.77 23.67
CA ALA A 64 -6.41 -7.45 23.55
C ALA A 64 -6.17 -5.93 23.50
N SER A 65 -5.05 -5.54 24.10
CA SER A 65 -4.51 -4.18 24.02
C SER A 65 -4.01 -3.85 22.62
N MET A 66 -4.06 -2.57 22.26
CA MET A 66 -3.40 -2.06 21.05
C MET A 66 -1.88 -2.29 21.05
N ALA A 67 -1.27 -2.56 22.21
CA ALA A 67 0.14 -2.97 22.33
C ALA A 67 0.46 -4.33 21.68
N GLN A 68 -0.56 -5.15 21.36
CA GLN A 68 -0.40 -6.52 20.84
C GLN A 68 -0.91 -6.69 19.40
N LEU A 69 -1.18 -5.59 18.68
CA LEU A 69 -1.60 -5.61 17.27
C LEU A 69 -0.67 -6.44 16.39
N ALA A 70 0.65 -6.38 16.62
CA ALA A 70 1.63 -7.16 15.87
C ALA A 70 1.46 -8.68 16.08
N THR A 71 1.08 -9.11 17.30
CA THR A 71 0.83 -10.52 17.63
C THR A 71 -0.44 -11.02 16.95
N ILE A 72 -1.51 -10.22 16.95
CA ILE A 72 -2.75 -10.52 16.22
C ILE A 72 -2.48 -10.62 14.72
N GLY A 73 -1.70 -9.67 14.18
CA GLY A 73 -1.25 -9.68 12.78
C GLY A 73 -0.57 -10.98 12.37
N LYS A 74 0.33 -11.53 13.22
CA LYS A 74 0.99 -12.81 12.95
C LYS A 74 0.03 -14.00 12.93
N ARG A 75 -1.07 -13.92 13.68
CA ARG A 75 -2.11 -14.96 13.76
C ARG A 75 -3.21 -14.81 12.70
N MET A 76 -3.22 -13.73 11.89
CA MET A 76 -4.18 -13.53 10.79
C MET A 76 -4.39 -14.76 9.89
N PRO A 77 -3.35 -15.49 9.46
CA PRO A 77 -3.53 -16.71 8.66
C PRO A 77 -4.22 -17.85 9.42
N GLU A 78 -4.13 -17.89 10.74
CA GLU A 78 -4.83 -18.88 11.58
C GLU A 78 -6.32 -18.55 11.63
N PHE A 79 -6.68 -17.26 11.79
CA PHE A 79 -8.08 -16.81 11.78
C PHE A 79 -8.80 -17.12 10.47
N GLY A 80 -8.13 -16.96 9.32
CA GLY A 80 -8.74 -17.29 8.01
C GLY A 80 -8.89 -18.77 7.72
N ARG A 81 -8.17 -19.65 8.44
CA ARG A 81 -8.29 -21.12 8.30
C ARG A 81 -9.34 -21.73 9.21
N SER A 82 -9.86 -20.97 10.18
CA SER A 82 -10.87 -21.47 11.10
C SER A 82 -12.14 -21.83 10.32
N LYS A 83 -12.74 -22.97 10.66
CA LYS A 83 -14.00 -23.46 10.05
C LYS A 83 -15.23 -22.78 10.64
N VAL A 84 -15.06 -21.93 11.66
CA VAL A 84 -16.16 -21.23 12.32
C VAL A 84 -16.48 -19.94 11.55
N HIS A 85 -17.71 -19.85 11.08
CA HIS A 85 -18.20 -18.72 10.26
C HIS A 85 -18.12 -17.39 11.06
N GLY A 86 -17.53 -16.34 10.47
CA GLY A 86 -17.50 -14.97 11.03
C GLY A 86 -16.19 -14.54 11.71
N TRP A 87 -15.21 -15.41 11.87
CA TRP A 87 -14.06 -15.13 12.76
C TRP A 87 -12.95 -14.29 12.17
N ALA A 88 -12.63 -14.55 10.90
CA ALA A 88 -11.88 -13.59 10.11
C ALA A 88 -12.54 -12.21 10.16
N GLY A 89 -13.88 -12.15 10.14
CA GLY A 89 -14.68 -10.93 10.26
C GLY A 89 -14.49 -10.19 11.59
N HIS A 90 -14.35 -10.89 12.72
CA HIS A 90 -14.13 -10.23 14.02
C HIS A 90 -12.71 -9.68 14.17
N ALA A 91 -11.70 -10.43 13.71
CA ALA A 91 -10.31 -9.96 13.71
C ALA A 91 -10.14 -8.74 12.79
N THR A 92 -10.76 -8.76 11.59
CA THR A 92 -10.77 -7.61 10.69
C THR A 92 -11.56 -6.43 11.27
N ALA A 93 -12.70 -6.66 11.91
CA ALA A 93 -13.49 -5.62 12.57
C ALA A 93 -12.73 -4.96 13.73
N MET A 94 -11.98 -5.72 14.54
CA MET A 94 -11.10 -5.13 15.57
C MET A 94 -10.04 -4.24 14.94
N LEU A 95 -9.31 -4.75 13.94
CA LEU A 95 -8.28 -3.98 13.26
C LEU A 95 -8.87 -2.71 12.64
N ALA A 96 -10.08 -2.79 12.08
CA ALA A 96 -10.78 -1.62 11.54
C ALA A 96 -11.15 -0.60 12.60
N ARG A 97 -11.66 -1.03 13.77
CA ARG A 97 -11.90 -0.12 14.90
C ARG A 97 -10.60 0.56 15.34
N CYS A 98 -9.52 -0.21 15.52
CA CYS A 98 -8.22 0.35 15.88
C CYS A 98 -7.69 1.31 14.81
N ALA A 99 -7.90 1.00 13.53
CA ALA A 99 -7.56 1.89 12.42
C ALA A 99 -8.42 3.16 12.42
N ALA A 100 -9.71 3.09 12.76
CA ALA A 100 -10.59 4.26 12.74
C ALA A 100 -10.32 5.22 13.92
N VAL A 101 -10.18 4.71 15.14
CA VAL A 101 -10.20 5.54 16.38
C VAL A 101 -8.94 5.43 17.24
N GLY A 102 -7.97 4.60 16.87
CA GLY A 102 -6.74 4.40 17.63
C GLY A 102 -5.72 5.54 17.53
N PRO A 103 -4.74 5.63 18.44
CA PRO A 103 -3.60 6.53 18.27
C PRO A 103 -2.81 6.18 17.01
N ALA A 104 -2.16 7.18 16.40
CA ALA A 104 -1.60 7.05 15.05
C ALA A 104 -0.71 5.82 14.82
N PRO A 105 0.27 5.47 15.68
CA PRO A 105 1.14 4.31 15.45
C PRO A 105 0.38 2.99 15.37
N GLN A 106 -0.56 2.80 16.28
CA GLN A 106 -1.38 1.60 16.37
C GLN A 106 -2.39 1.55 15.24
N ALA A 107 -3.02 2.67 14.93
CA ALA A 107 -4.00 2.75 13.85
C ALA A 107 -3.34 2.51 12.47
N ASN A 108 -2.14 3.04 12.25
CA ASN A 108 -1.35 2.80 11.04
C ASN A 108 -0.87 1.36 10.94
N LEU A 109 -0.47 0.73 12.05
CA LEU A 109 -0.19 -0.69 12.09
C LEU A 109 -1.43 -1.52 11.72
N SER A 110 -2.61 -1.19 12.26
CA SER A 110 -3.85 -1.90 11.93
C SER A 110 -4.20 -1.83 10.44
N VAL A 111 -4.07 -0.67 9.81
CA VAL A 111 -4.26 -0.53 8.35
C VAL A 111 -3.28 -1.40 7.59
N ARG A 112 -1.98 -1.42 7.97
CA ARG A 112 -0.98 -2.27 7.30
C ARG A 112 -1.26 -3.76 7.45
N LEU A 113 -1.78 -4.19 8.60
CA LEU A 113 -2.16 -5.57 8.83
C LEU A 113 -3.37 -5.99 7.98
N LEU A 114 -4.37 -5.12 7.86
CA LEU A 114 -5.50 -5.31 6.95
C LEU A 114 -5.03 -5.36 5.48
N ASP A 115 -4.19 -4.42 5.06
CA ASP A 115 -3.64 -4.36 3.70
C ASP A 115 -2.82 -5.61 3.35
N ALA A 116 -2.02 -6.13 4.30
CA ALA A 116 -1.27 -7.36 4.11
C ALA A 116 -2.17 -8.60 3.89
N TYR A 117 -3.41 -8.55 4.38
CA TYR A 117 -4.36 -9.67 4.32
C TYR A 117 -5.38 -9.55 3.18
N ARG A 118 -5.57 -8.36 2.59
CA ARG A 118 -6.56 -8.14 1.50
C ARG A 118 -6.32 -9.00 0.26
N HIS A 119 -5.07 -9.44 0.03
CA HIS A 119 -4.67 -10.22 -1.14
C HIS A 119 -4.96 -11.73 -1.01
N GLN A 120 -5.59 -12.19 0.08
CA GLN A 120 -6.02 -13.58 0.29
C GLN A 120 -7.54 -13.76 0.04
N ASP A 121 -8.09 -13.09 -0.98
CA ASP A 121 -9.48 -13.22 -1.46
C ASP A 121 -10.61 -12.79 -0.50
N HIS A 122 -10.37 -11.75 0.31
CA HIS A 122 -11.44 -11.16 1.14
C HIS A 122 -11.85 -9.79 0.60
N TYR A 123 -12.82 -9.76 -0.32
CA TYR A 123 -13.45 -8.53 -0.83
C TYR A 123 -13.92 -7.59 0.30
N GLU A 124 -14.32 -8.19 1.43
CA GLU A 124 -14.74 -7.51 2.66
C GLU A 124 -13.64 -6.62 3.26
N ILE A 125 -12.37 -7.00 3.14
CA ILE A 125 -11.25 -6.22 3.70
C ILE A 125 -10.96 -4.99 2.85
N THR A 126 -11.10 -5.10 1.53
CA THR A 126 -10.96 -3.93 0.64
C THR A 126 -12.04 -2.91 0.94
N ALA A 127 -13.29 -3.33 1.06
CA ALA A 127 -14.40 -2.45 1.44
C ALA A 127 -14.16 -1.80 2.82
N LEU A 128 -13.68 -2.58 3.79
CA LEU A 128 -13.35 -2.07 5.13
C LEU A 128 -12.23 -1.02 5.11
N LEU A 129 -11.18 -1.24 4.32
CA LEU A 129 -10.09 -0.27 4.15
C LEU A 129 -10.58 1.01 3.47
N GLU A 130 -11.52 0.91 2.52
CA GLU A 130 -12.17 2.07 1.90
C GLU A 130 -13.03 2.84 2.90
N GLU A 131 -13.80 2.16 3.74
CA GLU A 131 -14.58 2.79 4.83
C GLU A 131 -13.67 3.52 5.83
N ILE A 132 -12.58 2.89 6.25
CA ILE A 132 -11.57 3.51 7.14
C ILE A 132 -10.97 4.75 6.46
N ALA A 133 -10.67 4.67 5.16
CA ALA A 133 -10.12 5.78 4.40
C ALA A 133 -11.12 6.94 4.38
N GLN A 134 -12.38 6.67 4.04
CA GLN A 134 -13.46 7.67 4.02
C GLN A 134 -13.67 8.31 5.39
N ALA A 135 -13.69 7.52 6.47
CA ALA A 135 -13.82 8.01 7.85
C ALA A 135 -12.67 8.96 8.24
N ARG A 136 -11.51 8.83 7.61
CA ARG A 136 -10.33 9.69 7.78
C ARG A 136 -10.25 10.83 6.74
N GLY A 137 -11.23 10.95 5.85
CA GLY A 137 -11.23 11.94 4.77
C GLY A 137 -10.17 11.67 3.70
N LEU A 138 -9.75 10.42 3.53
CA LEU A 138 -8.72 9.98 2.60
C LEU A 138 -9.30 9.00 1.56
N GLY A 139 -8.67 8.91 0.40
CA GLY A 139 -8.83 7.75 -0.49
C GLY A 139 -7.97 6.57 -0.01
N LEU A 140 -8.28 5.35 -0.45
CA LEU A 140 -7.56 4.13 -0.05
C LEU A 140 -6.03 4.24 -0.24
N ASN A 141 -5.58 4.72 -1.41
CA ASN A 141 -4.14 4.87 -1.67
C ASN A 141 -3.47 5.86 -0.71
N ALA A 142 -4.15 6.97 -0.38
CA ALA A 142 -3.67 7.95 0.59
C ALA A 142 -3.68 7.38 2.01
N LEU A 143 -4.67 6.55 2.36
CA LEU A 143 -4.70 5.83 3.64
C LEU A 143 -3.47 4.91 3.78
N LEU A 144 -3.18 4.09 2.76
CA LEU A 144 -2.01 3.20 2.77
C LEU A 144 -0.69 3.96 2.82
N GLU A 145 -0.65 5.16 2.24
CA GLU A 145 0.50 6.05 2.28
C GLU A 145 0.78 6.61 3.67
N VAL A 146 -0.23 7.11 4.39
CA VAL A 146 -0.03 7.69 5.72
C VAL A 146 0.37 6.66 6.78
N THR A 147 0.27 5.37 6.47
CA THR A 147 0.75 4.30 7.38
C THR A 147 2.27 4.17 7.44
N LEU A 148 2.98 4.76 6.49
CA LEU A 148 4.44 4.74 6.46
C LEU A 148 4.95 5.79 7.43
N GLU A 149 5.54 5.31 8.53
CA GLU A 149 6.17 6.17 9.52
C GLU A 149 7.68 6.28 9.24
N SER A 150 8.36 7.15 9.98
CA SER A 150 9.82 7.22 9.92
C SER A 150 10.50 5.98 10.50
N TYR A 151 9.78 5.18 11.29
CA TYR A 151 10.30 4.06 12.06
C TYR A 151 11.54 4.42 12.90
N GLY A 152 11.64 5.67 13.35
CA GLY A 152 12.78 6.19 14.10
C GLY A 152 14.03 6.45 13.26
N PHE A 153 13.94 6.38 11.92
CA PHE A 153 14.99 6.85 11.03
C PHE A 153 14.94 8.37 10.86
N ASP A 154 16.11 8.99 10.80
CA ASP A 154 16.27 10.38 10.37
C ASP A 154 16.21 10.52 8.84
N SER A 155 16.25 11.74 8.31
CA SER A 155 16.19 12.02 6.86
C SER A 155 17.31 11.35 6.04
N THR A 156 18.40 10.92 6.67
CA THR A 156 19.50 10.18 6.01
C THR A 156 19.27 8.67 6.01
N GLY A 157 18.19 8.20 6.63
CA GLY A 157 17.86 6.79 6.80
C GLY A 157 18.66 6.13 7.90
N ARG A 158 19.10 6.88 8.92
CA ARG A 158 19.84 6.37 10.08
C ARG A 158 18.99 6.34 11.33
N ARG A 159 19.14 5.28 12.11
CA ARG A 159 18.53 5.12 13.44
C ARG A 159 19.58 4.66 14.44
N THR A 160 19.64 5.32 15.58
CA THR A 160 20.61 5.01 16.64
C THR A 160 19.96 4.23 17.78
N PHE A 161 20.64 3.19 18.26
CA PHE A 161 20.29 2.37 19.41
C PHE A 161 21.31 2.58 20.51
N ASN A 162 20.84 2.99 21.69
CA ASN A 162 21.69 3.31 22.83
C ASN A 162 21.68 2.17 23.85
N TYR A 163 22.85 1.58 24.11
CA TYR A 163 23.07 0.53 25.11
C TYR A 163 23.71 1.09 26.41
N GLY A 164 23.73 2.41 26.57
CA GLY A 164 24.47 3.12 27.61
C GLY A 164 25.89 3.45 27.13
N ALA A 165 26.87 2.62 27.50
CA ALA A 165 28.28 2.84 27.16
C ALA A 165 28.62 2.58 25.68
N ARG A 166 27.71 1.95 24.92
CA ARG A 166 27.88 1.65 23.50
C ARG A 166 26.67 2.16 22.72
N MET A 167 26.94 2.60 21.50
CA MET A 167 25.90 2.97 20.53
C MET A 167 26.04 2.09 19.30
N PHE A 168 24.90 1.82 18.67
CA PHE A 168 24.82 1.16 17.37
C PHE A 168 23.97 2.00 16.44
N THR A 169 24.34 2.04 15.17
CA THR A 169 23.56 2.74 14.14
C THR A 169 23.09 1.73 13.12
N ALA A 170 21.79 1.75 12.85
CA ALA A 170 21.20 1.06 11.72
C ALA A 170 21.03 2.04 10.57
N GLN A 171 21.52 1.69 9.39
CA GLN A 171 21.45 2.47 8.17
C GLN A 171 20.66 1.67 7.13
N ILE A 172 19.65 2.30 6.53
CA ILE A 172 18.97 1.72 5.38
C ILE A 172 19.97 1.66 4.21
N LEU A 173 20.17 0.47 3.68
CA LEU A 173 20.85 0.22 2.42
C LEU A 173 19.81 -0.11 1.36
N ASP A 174 19.95 0.53 0.20
CA ASP A 174 19.01 0.39 -0.92
C ASP A 174 17.55 0.58 -0.45
N PHE A 175 16.64 -0.32 -0.84
CA PHE A 175 15.20 -0.25 -0.50
C PHE A 175 14.75 -1.25 0.58
N GLU A 176 15.51 -2.32 0.84
CA GLU A 176 15.06 -3.44 1.69
C GLU A 176 16.06 -3.89 2.77
N ALA A 177 17.30 -3.41 2.72
CA ALA A 177 18.37 -3.88 3.57
C ALA A 177 18.69 -2.91 4.71
N LEU A 178 19.20 -3.46 5.80
CA LEU A 178 19.64 -2.70 6.97
C LEU A 178 21.06 -3.11 7.31
N GLU A 179 21.97 -2.15 7.30
CA GLU A 179 23.34 -2.33 7.78
C GLU A 179 23.44 -1.82 9.21
N LEU A 180 24.01 -2.63 10.08
CA LEU A 180 24.23 -2.27 11.48
C LEU A 180 25.71 -1.97 11.68
N ARG A 181 26.02 -0.87 12.35
CA ARG A 181 27.38 -0.47 12.71
C ARG A 181 27.48 -0.23 14.21
N ASP A 182 28.63 -0.55 14.78
CA ASP A 182 28.96 -0.16 16.15
C ASP A 182 29.49 1.28 16.23
N ALA A 183 29.81 1.73 17.44
CA ALA A 183 30.34 3.07 17.69
C ALA A 183 31.71 3.35 17.01
N THR A 184 32.45 2.32 16.60
CA THR A 184 33.70 2.47 15.83
C THR A 184 33.46 2.58 14.32
N GLY A 185 32.21 2.37 13.88
CA GLY A 185 31.82 2.30 12.47
C GLY A 185 31.96 0.90 11.87
N ALA A 186 32.39 -0.10 12.64
CA ALA A 186 32.53 -1.46 12.17
C ALA A 186 31.16 -2.10 11.96
N VAL A 187 30.99 -2.81 10.83
CA VAL A 187 29.73 -3.49 10.48
C VAL A 187 29.54 -4.70 11.38
N VAL A 188 28.37 -4.79 12.01
CA VAL A 188 27.95 -5.93 12.83
C VAL A 188 26.80 -6.66 12.18
N ARG A 189 26.85 -8.00 12.17
CA ARG A 189 25.82 -8.81 11.50
C ARG A 189 24.47 -8.81 12.24
N LEU A 190 24.52 -8.71 13.56
CA LEU A 190 23.35 -8.74 14.44
C LEU A 190 23.59 -7.79 15.60
N MET A 191 22.51 -7.20 16.12
CA MET A 191 22.57 -6.42 17.36
C MET A 191 23.09 -7.32 18.50
N PRO A 192 24.13 -6.93 19.24
CA PRO A 192 24.71 -7.78 20.27
C PRO A 192 23.80 -7.90 21.50
N LYS A 193 24.04 -8.95 22.30
CA LYS A 193 23.44 -9.08 23.64
C LYS A 193 24.02 -8.02 24.59
N ALA A 194 23.30 -7.76 25.67
CA ALA A 194 23.80 -6.95 26.78
C ALA A 194 25.06 -7.56 27.40
N ARG A 195 26.02 -6.70 27.73
CA ARG A 195 27.20 -7.03 28.55
C ARG A 195 26.86 -6.90 30.03
N LYS A 196 27.77 -7.39 30.88
CA LYS A 196 27.67 -7.20 32.34
C LYS A 196 27.65 -5.69 32.64
N GLY A 197 26.60 -5.22 33.32
CA GLY A 197 26.39 -3.81 33.65
C GLY A 197 25.55 -3.02 32.63
N GLU A 198 25.18 -3.62 31.49
CA GLU A 198 24.19 -3.05 30.56
C GLU A 198 22.76 -3.53 30.92
N ALA A 199 21.77 -2.73 30.57
CA ALA A 199 20.36 -3.06 30.75
C ALA A 199 19.93 -4.15 29.73
N ALA A 200 19.59 -5.34 30.23
CA ALA A 200 19.28 -6.49 29.39
C ALA A 200 18.01 -6.30 28.55
N ASP A 201 17.00 -5.66 29.14
CA ASP A 201 15.73 -5.28 28.51
C ASP A 201 15.93 -4.34 27.31
N VAL A 202 16.81 -3.33 27.45
CA VAL A 202 17.13 -2.39 26.36
C VAL A 202 17.78 -3.11 25.18
N ALA A 203 18.72 -4.03 25.45
CA ALA A 203 19.40 -4.79 24.41
C ALA A 203 18.44 -5.75 23.68
N GLU A 204 17.56 -6.43 24.40
CA GLU A 204 16.57 -7.32 23.79
C GLU A 204 15.52 -6.54 22.99
N LEU A 205 15.08 -5.37 23.47
CA LEU A 205 14.17 -4.48 22.72
C LEU A 205 14.82 -4.00 21.42
N ALA A 206 16.09 -3.60 21.46
CA ALA A 206 16.82 -3.16 20.26
C ALA A 206 16.96 -4.30 19.24
N ARG A 207 17.28 -5.51 19.71
CA ARG A 207 17.34 -6.72 18.87
C ARG A 207 16.00 -7.02 18.22
N ALA A 208 14.90 -7.01 18.98
CA ALA A 208 13.55 -7.23 18.47
C ALA A 208 13.17 -6.15 17.43
N THR A 209 13.43 -4.88 17.75
CA THR A 209 13.16 -3.75 16.86
C THR A 209 13.88 -3.92 15.51
N VAL A 210 15.16 -4.30 15.51
CA VAL A 210 15.93 -4.48 14.26
C VAL A 210 15.35 -5.60 13.38
N VAL A 211 14.86 -6.68 13.99
CA VAL A 211 14.19 -7.77 13.26
C VAL A 211 12.89 -7.26 12.62
N GLU A 212 12.08 -6.51 13.37
CA GLU A 212 10.83 -5.94 12.87
C GLU A 212 11.07 -4.93 11.74
N LEU A 213 12.04 -4.03 11.90
CA LEU A 213 12.44 -3.08 10.86
C LEU A 213 12.87 -3.80 9.58
N SER A 214 13.67 -4.85 9.70
CA SER A 214 14.13 -5.62 8.54
C SER A 214 12.97 -6.30 7.80
N ALA A 215 11.96 -6.79 8.53
CA ALA A 215 10.76 -7.36 7.92
C ALA A 215 9.91 -6.27 7.24
N GLU A 216 9.78 -5.12 7.88
CA GLU A 216 8.99 -4.00 7.36
C GLU A 216 9.62 -3.40 6.10
N LEU A 217 10.95 -3.23 6.06
CA LEU A 217 11.66 -2.76 4.87
C LEU A 217 11.42 -3.69 3.68
N LYS A 218 11.48 -5.01 3.87
CA LYS A 218 11.16 -5.99 2.83
C LYS A 218 9.70 -5.89 2.37
N ARG A 219 8.76 -5.67 3.29
CA ARG A 219 7.35 -5.46 2.95
C ARG A 219 7.21 -4.22 2.07
N ILE A 220 7.78 -3.09 2.51
CA ILE A 220 7.77 -1.81 1.79
C ILE A 220 8.39 -1.96 0.40
N ALA A 221 9.54 -2.61 0.27
CA ALA A 221 10.20 -2.87 -1.00
C ALA A 221 9.35 -3.70 -1.98
N ARG A 222 8.48 -4.57 -1.47
CA ARG A 222 7.53 -5.34 -2.30
C ARG A 222 6.29 -4.54 -2.66
N THR A 223 5.73 -3.77 -1.72
CA THR A 223 4.42 -3.11 -1.90
C THR A 223 4.51 -1.74 -2.55
N GLN A 224 5.55 -0.95 -2.24
CA GLN A 224 5.65 0.45 -2.71
C GLN A 224 5.81 0.55 -4.23
N PRO A 225 6.65 -0.25 -4.90
CA PRO A 225 6.71 -0.23 -6.37
C PRO A 225 5.35 -0.53 -7.02
N VAL A 226 4.57 -1.47 -6.47
CA VAL A 226 3.22 -1.79 -6.97
C VAL A 226 2.30 -0.58 -6.82
N ARG A 227 2.32 0.07 -5.64
CA ARG A 227 1.50 1.26 -5.38
C ARG A 227 1.89 2.44 -6.28
N LEU A 228 3.18 2.69 -6.44
CA LEU A 228 3.69 3.79 -7.27
C LEU A 228 3.35 3.59 -8.75
N ARG A 229 3.45 2.35 -9.24
CA ARG A 229 2.96 2.01 -10.58
C ARG A 229 1.47 2.30 -10.72
N HIS A 230 0.68 1.89 -9.74
CA HIS A 230 -0.76 2.14 -9.78
C HIS A 230 -1.10 3.65 -9.81
N LEU A 231 -0.40 4.48 -9.03
CA LEU A 231 -0.53 5.94 -9.07
C LEU A 231 -0.15 6.51 -10.45
N LEU A 232 0.98 6.06 -11.00
CA LEU A 232 1.45 6.43 -12.34
C LEU A 232 0.40 6.09 -13.42
N TRP A 233 -0.22 4.92 -13.32
CA TRP A 233 -1.18 4.41 -14.32
C TRP A 233 -2.54 5.07 -14.27
N GLN A 234 -3.04 5.35 -13.07
CA GLN A 234 -4.32 6.02 -12.93
C GLN A 234 -4.23 7.51 -13.27
N GLY A 235 -3.03 8.08 -13.36
CA GLY A 235 -2.84 9.52 -13.41
C GLY A 235 -3.38 10.21 -12.16
N THR A 236 -3.42 9.50 -11.02
CA THR A 236 -3.95 9.98 -9.75
C THR A 236 -2.82 10.18 -8.74
N GLY A 237 -3.14 10.79 -7.58
CA GLY A 237 -2.14 11.15 -6.59
C GLY A 237 -1.49 12.48 -6.95
N ARG A 238 -2.30 13.53 -6.88
CA ARG A 238 -1.84 14.92 -6.95
C ARG A 238 -1.80 15.47 -5.53
N TRP A 239 -0.62 15.71 -5.01
CA TRP A 239 -0.43 16.24 -3.66
C TRP A 239 -0.16 17.73 -3.71
N VAL A 240 -0.56 18.43 -2.65
CA VAL A 240 0.00 19.76 -2.38
C VAL A 240 1.53 19.62 -2.20
N PRO A 241 2.37 20.48 -2.80
CA PRO A 241 3.82 20.36 -2.76
C PRO A 241 4.41 20.16 -1.35
N SER A 242 3.96 20.89 -0.33
CA SER A 242 4.40 20.66 1.07
C SER A 242 4.03 19.26 1.59
N THR A 243 2.85 18.77 1.24
CA THR A 243 2.41 17.42 1.59
C THR A 243 3.26 16.38 0.87
N TRP A 244 3.52 16.56 -0.43
CA TRP A 244 4.43 15.70 -1.18
C TRP A 244 5.84 15.67 -0.57
N ALA A 245 6.39 16.84 -0.23
CA ALA A 245 7.73 16.94 0.33
C ALA A 245 7.85 16.12 1.63
N SER A 246 6.88 16.25 2.54
CA SER A 246 6.86 15.50 3.80
C SER A 246 6.70 13.99 3.63
N ARG A 247 5.89 13.55 2.64
CA ARG A 247 5.59 12.13 2.38
C ARG A 247 6.66 11.42 1.55
N TYR A 248 7.34 12.17 0.68
CA TYR A 248 8.31 11.64 -0.27
C TYR A 248 9.69 12.25 -0.04
N ALA A 249 9.92 13.47 -0.49
CA ALA A 249 11.26 14.04 -0.61
C ALA A 249 12.08 14.01 0.69
N THR A 250 11.46 14.32 1.84
CA THR A 250 12.14 14.34 3.14
C THR A 250 11.92 13.07 3.96
N HIS A 251 11.13 12.13 3.47
CA HIS A 251 10.81 10.91 4.20
C HIS A 251 11.99 9.92 4.15
N PRO A 252 12.43 9.33 5.28
CA PRO A 252 13.61 8.44 5.34
C PRO A 252 13.58 7.27 4.33
N LEU A 253 12.41 6.68 4.17
CA LEU A 253 12.16 5.56 3.26
C LEU A 253 11.74 6.03 1.86
N MET A 254 10.63 6.76 1.77
CA MET A 254 10.07 7.21 0.49
C MET A 254 10.95 8.21 -0.26
N GLY A 255 11.86 8.91 0.41
CA GLY A 255 12.82 9.81 -0.24
C GLY A 255 13.72 9.10 -1.24
N ARG A 256 14.10 7.85 -0.97
CA ARG A 256 14.87 7.01 -1.90
C ARG A 256 14.06 6.67 -3.15
N TYR A 257 12.77 6.37 -2.98
CA TYR A 257 11.88 6.16 -4.12
C TYR A 257 11.70 7.45 -4.90
N ALA A 258 11.47 8.57 -4.20
CA ALA A 258 11.29 9.88 -4.82
C ALA A 258 12.52 10.32 -5.63
N PHE A 259 13.73 10.05 -5.13
CA PHE A 259 14.99 10.35 -5.81
C PHE A 259 15.16 9.60 -7.13
N GLY A 260 14.69 8.34 -7.18
CA GLY A 260 14.73 7.50 -8.38
C GLY A 260 13.59 7.73 -9.37
N LEU A 261 12.67 8.66 -9.10
CA LEU A 261 11.48 8.89 -9.92
C LEU A 261 11.48 10.29 -10.51
N LEU A 262 10.83 10.42 -11.66
CA LEU A 262 10.49 11.71 -12.25
C LEU A 262 9.12 12.17 -11.73
N TRP A 263 9.07 13.41 -11.27
CA TRP A 263 7.88 14.06 -10.75
C TRP A 263 7.46 15.20 -11.66
N GLY A 264 6.22 15.63 -11.49
CA GLY A 264 5.61 16.67 -12.30
C GLY A 264 4.94 17.68 -11.39
N LEU A 265 5.11 18.94 -11.75
CA LEU A 265 4.32 20.03 -11.25
C LEU A 265 3.12 20.19 -12.17
N TYR A 266 1.94 20.21 -11.57
CA TYR A 266 0.66 20.28 -12.24
C TYR A 266 -0.07 21.53 -11.77
N ASP A 267 -0.80 22.16 -12.67
CA ASP A 267 -1.71 23.23 -12.32
C ASP A 267 -2.88 22.69 -11.48
N ALA A 268 -3.20 23.33 -10.36
CA ALA A 268 -4.17 22.82 -9.39
C ALA A 268 -5.62 22.80 -9.90
N GLU A 269 -5.96 23.62 -10.88
CA GLU A 269 -7.31 23.71 -11.44
C GLU A 269 -7.50 22.82 -12.67
N SER A 270 -6.55 22.88 -13.60
CA SER A 270 -6.62 22.17 -14.88
C SER A 270 -6.01 20.77 -14.87
N ASP A 271 -5.24 20.42 -13.82
CA ASP A 271 -4.45 19.18 -13.72
C ASP A 271 -3.52 18.96 -14.92
N THR A 272 -3.06 20.05 -15.54
CA THR A 272 -2.14 20.01 -16.68
C THR A 272 -0.70 20.00 -16.18
N LEU A 273 0.15 19.15 -16.78
CA LEU A 273 1.58 19.13 -16.50
C LEU A 273 2.19 20.46 -16.94
N THR A 274 2.71 21.23 -15.98
CA THR A 274 3.38 22.50 -16.24
C THR A 274 4.88 22.33 -16.35
N ARG A 275 5.46 21.42 -15.58
CA ARG A 275 6.91 21.15 -15.58
C ARG A 275 7.24 19.79 -14.98
N ALA A 276 8.14 19.04 -15.61
CA ALA A 276 8.74 17.85 -15.02
C ALA A 276 10.01 18.18 -14.22
N PHE A 277 10.29 17.41 -13.16
CA PHE A 277 11.45 17.60 -12.31
C PHE A 277 11.89 16.30 -11.60
N ALA A 278 13.16 16.22 -11.23
CA ALA A 278 13.71 15.17 -10.40
C ALA A 278 14.33 15.77 -9.11
N LEU A 279 14.68 14.94 -8.13
CA LEU A 279 15.40 15.42 -6.93
C LEU A 279 16.91 15.35 -7.14
N ASP A 280 17.68 16.37 -6.79
CA ASP A 280 19.14 16.32 -6.77
C ASP A 280 19.69 15.51 -5.57
N ALA A 281 21.02 15.45 -5.42
CA ALA A 281 21.66 14.72 -4.32
C ALA A 281 21.38 15.32 -2.92
N ALA A 282 20.96 16.58 -2.85
CA ALA A 282 20.53 17.27 -1.64
C ALA A 282 19.00 17.15 -1.41
N GLY A 283 18.30 16.38 -2.26
CA GLY A 283 16.85 16.21 -2.19
C GLY A 283 16.06 17.43 -2.65
N GLN A 284 16.69 18.33 -3.42
CA GLN A 284 16.05 19.54 -3.95
C GLN A 284 15.48 19.29 -5.36
N PRO A 285 14.30 19.84 -5.69
CA PRO A 285 13.69 19.66 -6.99
C PRO A 285 14.43 20.45 -8.09
N VAL A 286 14.85 19.76 -9.14
CA VAL A 286 15.57 20.31 -10.28
C VAL A 286 14.93 19.90 -11.61
N ALA A 287 14.88 20.84 -12.55
CA ALA A 287 14.49 20.58 -13.93
C ALA A 287 15.65 19.92 -14.71
N ILE A 288 15.39 19.56 -15.96
CA ILE A 288 16.36 18.84 -16.81
C ILE A 288 17.65 19.64 -17.07
N ASP A 289 17.53 20.96 -17.09
CA ASP A 289 18.63 21.93 -17.25
C ASP A 289 19.34 22.26 -15.93
N ALA A 290 19.07 21.49 -14.87
CA ALA A 290 19.57 21.67 -13.51
C ALA A 290 19.13 22.98 -12.82
N THR A 291 18.12 23.68 -13.33
CA THR A 291 17.52 24.82 -12.62
C THR A 291 16.62 24.35 -11.48
N SER A 292 16.63 25.11 -10.38
CA SER A 292 15.73 24.85 -9.25
C SER A 292 14.28 25.03 -9.66
N VAL A 293 13.41 24.13 -9.21
CA VAL A 293 11.96 24.22 -9.43
C VAL A 293 11.30 24.77 -8.18
N ALA A 294 10.64 25.92 -8.30
CA ALA A 294 9.87 26.50 -7.22
C ALA A 294 8.47 25.88 -7.14
N PHE A 295 7.94 25.78 -5.92
CA PHE A 295 6.60 25.29 -5.66
C PHE A 295 5.73 26.40 -5.08
N ASP A 296 4.46 26.38 -5.46
CA ASP A 296 3.41 27.17 -4.81
C ASP A 296 2.26 26.24 -4.42
N ASP A 297 2.05 26.09 -3.11
CA ASP A 297 1.03 25.21 -2.55
C ASP A 297 -0.40 25.59 -2.97
N ALA A 298 -0.64 26.87 -3.27
CA ALA A 298 -1.96 27.36 -3.62
C ALA A 298 -2.37 26.93 -5.03
N VAL A 299 -1.45 27.04 -5.99
CA VAL A 299 -1.75 26.86 -7.44
C VAL A 299 -1.14 25.61 -8.04
N SER A 300 -0.26 24.89 -7.31
CA SER A 300 0.43 23.73 -7.84
C SER A 300 0.04 22.44 -7.15
N ARG A 301 0.15 21.34 -7.87
CA ARG A 301 0.15 19.98 -7.35
C ARG A 301 1.38 19.24 -7.84
N VAL A 302 1.87 18.31 -7.04
CA VAL A 302 2.97 17.41 -7.42
C VAL A 302 2.38 16.02 -7.64
N GLY A 303 2.86 15.31 -8.67
CA GLY A 303 2.48 13.92 -8.92
C GLY A 303 3.54 13.18 -9.72
N LEU A 304 3.37 11.85 -9.85
CA LEU A 304 4.22 11.07 -10.75
C LEU A 304 3.90 11.42 -12.20
N VAL A 305 4.94 11.59 -13.01
CA VAL A 305 4.80 11.91 -14.43
C VAL A 305 4.77 10.65 -15.26
N HIS A 306 3.74 10.53 -16.10
CA HIS A 306 3.65 9.49 -17.11
C HIS A 306 4.45 9.90 -18.36
N PRO A 307 5.21 8.97 -19.00
CA PRO A 307 5.96 9.29 -20.23
C PRO A 307 5.13 9.86 -21.38
N VAL A 308 3.82 9.55 -21.42
CA VAL A 308 2.90 10.10 -22.43
C VAL A 308 2.67 11.61 -22.25
N GLU A 309 2.79 12.13 -21.02
CA GLU A 309 2.61 13.55 -20.71
C GLU A 309 3.85 14.38 -21.08
N LEU A 310 5.02 13.74 -21.14
CA LEU A 310 6.30 14.40 -21.46
C LEU A 310 6.50 14.73 -22.94
N GLY A 311 5.84 13.97 -23.83
CA GLY A 311 6.11 14.06 -25.27
C GLY A 311 7.61 13.89 -25.59
N ASP A 312 8.17 14.88 -26.27
CA ASP A 312 9.56 14.86 -26.75
C ASP A 312 10.60 14.96 -25.62
N GLU A 313 10.25 15.52 -24.45
CA GLU A 313 11.17 15.62 -23.31
C GLU A 313 11.54 14.25 -22.72
N CYS A 314 10.74 13.21 -22.97
CA CYS A 314 10.93 11.88 -22.41
C CYS A 314 12.33 11.30 -22.73
N ALA A 315 12.81 11.49 -23.96
CA ALA A 315 14.13 11.02 -24.38
C ALA A 315 15.27 11.74 -23.63
N ALA A 316 15.12 13.03 -23.41
CA ALA A 316 16.10 13.83 -22.70
C ALA A 316 16.15 13.45 -21.21
N TRP A 317 14.99 13.23 -20.57
CA TRP A 317 14.92 12.75 -19.19
C TRP A 317 15.55 11.36 -19.03
N LYS A 318 15.35 10.44 -19.98
CA LYS A 318 16.05 9.13 -19.96
C LYS A 318 17.56 9.30 -19.92
N GLN A 319 18.11 10.11 -20.84
CA GLN A 319 19.54 10.38 -20.89
C GLN A 319 20.05 11.03 -19.60
N TRP A 320 19.26 11.92 -19.00
CA TRP A 320 19.61 12.55 -17.73
C TRP A 320 19.69 11.52 -16.60
N PHE A 321 18.70 10.63 -16.46
CA PHE A 321 18.72 9.58 -15.44
C PHE A 321 19.90 8.61 -15.64
N ASP A 322 20.21 8.24 -16.89
CA ASP A 322 21.35 7.40 -17.23
C ASP A 322 22.69 8.07 -16.89
N ALA A 323 22.85 9.36 -17.23
CA ALA A 323 24.04 10.14 -16.90
C ALA A 323 24.26 10.28 -15.39
N GLN A 324 23.18 10.41 -14.63
CA GLN A 324 23.20 10.45 -13.16
C GLN A 324 23.30 9.05 -12.53
N ARG A 325 23.33 7.97 -13.33
CA ARG A 325 23.33 6.57 -12.88
C ARG A 325 22.21 6.26 -11.88
N ARG A 326 21.03 6.81 -12.14
CA ARG A 326 19.87 6.69 -11.25
C ARG A 326 19.06 5.45 -11.58
N PHE A 327 18.86 4.62 -10.56
CA PHE A 327 17.96 3.49 -10.64
C PHE A 327 16.50 3.93 -10.44
N GLN A 328 15.61 3.55 -11.36
CA GLN A 328 14.18 3.79 -11.20
C GLN A 328 13.51 2.64 -10.42
N PRO A 329 12.80 2.92 -9.32
CA PRO A 329 12.17 1.87 -8.51
C PRO A 329 10.97 1.22 -9.21
N ILE A 330 10.49 1.81 -10.30
CA ILE A 330 9.46 1.26 -11.19
C ILE A 330 9.90 1.52 -12.64
N GLU A 331 9.37 0.76 -13.58
CA GLU A 331 9.49 1.05 -15.01
C GLU A 331 8.68 2.33 -15.34
N GLN A 332 9.30 3.50 -15.14
CA GLN A 332 8.65 4.80 -15.39
C GLN A 332 9.04 5.31 -16.77
N LEU A 333 10.27 5.82 -16.95
CA LEU A 333 10.67 6.46 -18.20
C LEU A 333 10.81 5.45 -19.33
N SER A 334 11.35 4.26 -19.05
CA SER A 334 11.48 3.19 -20.04
C SER A 334 10.13 2.63 -20.53
N ARG A 335 9.05 2.95 -19.81
CA ARG A 335 7.69 2.52 -20.17
C ARG A 335 7.30 3.09 -21.52
N ARG A 336 6.87 2.21 -22.42
CA ARG A 336 6.41 2.61 -23.75
C ARG A 336 5.07 3.33 -23.64
N SER A 337 4.99 4.52 -24.23
CA SER A 337 3.76 5.30 -24.28
C SER A 337 3.04 5.13 -25.63
N PHE A 338 1.71 5.24 -25.58
CA PHE A 338 0.85 5.15 -26.76
C PHE A 338 -0.14 6.30 -26.75
N THR A 339 -0.40 6.85 -27.94
CA THR A 339 -1.42 7.89 -28.14
C THR A 339 -2.48 7.41 -29.12
N PRO A 340 -3.70 7.98 -29.10
CA PRO A 340 -4.75 7.61 -30.05
C PRO A 340 -4.33 7.73 -31.52
N ALA A 341 -3.40 8.64 -31.84
CA ALA A 341 -2.85 8.78 -33.19
C ALA A 341 -1.94 7.61 -33.60
N SER A 342 -1.21 7.02 -32.64
CA SER A 342 -0.32 5.87 -32.87
C SER A 342 -1.04 4.53 -32.93
N TRP A 343 -2.33 4.47 -32.57
CA TRP A 343 -3.10 3.24 -32.44
C TRP A 343 -4.04 3.01 -33.64
N PRO A 344 -4.14 1.76 -34.17
CA PRO A 344 -5.03 1.45 -35.29
C PRO A 344 -6.48 1.89 -35.08
N SER A 345 -7.13 2.39 -36.13
CA SER A 345 -8.55 2.74 -36.12
C SER A 345 -9.48 1.59 -36.53
N ASP A 346 -8.95 0.50 -37.09
CA ASP A 346 -9.75 -0.59 -37.67
C ASP A 346 -9.89 -1.80 -36.71
N ILE A 347 -11.14 -2.26 -36.57
CA ILE A 347 -11.61 -3.42 -35.79
C ILE A 347 -10.90 -4.73 -36.18
N ALA A 348 -10.50 -4.92 -37.45
CA ALA A 348 -9.87 -6.16 -37.89
C ALA A 348 -8.51 -6.42 -37.22
N ARG A 349 -7.73 -5.36 -36.93
CA ARG A 349 -6.46 -5.47 -36.19
C ARG A 349 -6.71 -5.70 -34.70
N LEU A 350 -7.75 -5.09 -34.12
CA LEU A 350 -8.16 -5.36 -32.74
C LEU A 350 -8.55 -6.84 -32.55
N ARG A 351 -9.26 -7.45 -33.50
CA ARG A 351 -9.63 -8.89 -33.44
C ARG A 351 -8.43 -9.83 -33.36
N ALA A 352 -7.31 -9.53 -34.02
CA ALA A 352 -6.09 -10.33 -33.92
C ALA A 352 -5.48 -10.29 -32.50
N HIS A 353 -5.78 -9.23 -31.73
CA HIS A 353 -5.27 -9.06 -30.39
C HIS A 353 -6.06 -9.86 -29.31
N PHE A 354 -7.38 -10.01 -29.45
CA PHE A 354 -8.22 -10.57 -28.37
C PHE A 354 -8.65 -12.05 -28.56
N ALA A 355 -7.73 -12.93 -28.97
CA ALA A 355 -8.02 -14.36 -29.14
C ALA A 355 -8.61 -15.03 -27.86
N GLN A 356 -9.30 -16.17 -28.02
CA GLN A 356 -9.96 -16.88 -26.93
C GLN A 356 -8.95 -17.28 -25.83
N GLY A 357 -9.13 -16.76 -24.61
CA GLY A 357 -8.19 -16.92 -23.48
C GLY A 357 -7.51 -15.60 -23.06
N PHE A 358 -7.24 -14.70 -24.01
CA PHE A 358 -6.66 -13.37 -23.76
C PHE A 358 -7.55 -12.50 -22.86
N LYS A 359 -8.88 -12.61 -23.01
CA LYS A 359 -9.88 -11.91 -22.20
C LYS A 359 -9.67 -12.08 -20.69
N ARG A 360 -9.44 -13.32 -20.21
CA ARG A 360 -9.28 -13.56 -18.76
C ARG A 360 -8.01 -12.90 -18.26
N THR A 361 -6.91 -13.06 -19.00
CA THR A 361 -5.61 -12.48 -18.66
C THR A 361 -5.64 -10.95 -18.70
N LEU A 362 -6.31 -10.36 -19.69
CA LEU A 362 -6.51 -8.91 -19.77
C LEU A 362 -7.38 -8.40 -18.63
N ASN A 363 -8.48 -9.09 -18.27
CA ASN A 363 -9.27 -8.71 -17.10
C ASN A 363 -8.40 -8.73 -15.84
N CYS A 364 -7.62 -9.80 -15.62
CA CYS A 364 -6.70 -9.87 -14.49
C CYS A 364 -5.67 -8.73 -14.50
N GLU A 365 -5.13 -8.39 -15.66
CA GLU A 365 -4.21 -7.27 -15.81
C GLU A 365 -4.90 -5.95 -15.47
N CYS A 366 -6.06 -5.66 -16.05
CA CYS A 366 -6.85 -4.47 -15.78
C CYS A 366 -7.25 -4.37 -14.30
N PHE A 367 -7.67 -5.47 -13.66
CA PHE A 367 -7.91 -5.48 -12.22
C PHE A 367 -6.63 -5.19 -11.42
N GLY A 368 -5.47 -5.67 -11.87
CA GLY A 368 -4.17 -5.32 -11.32
C GLY A 368 -3.77 -3.85 -11.52
N LEU A 369 -4.22 -3.23 -12.61
CA LEU A 369 -4.13 -1.79 -12.84
C LEU A 369 -5.17 -1.00 -12.01
N GLY A 370 -6.10 -1.70 -11.36
CA GLY A 370 -7.18 -1.19 -10.51
C GLY A 370 -8.39 -0.64 -11.27
N TYR A 371 -8.62 -1.11 -12.49
CA TYR A 371 -9.94 -1.01 -13.11
C TYR A 371 -10.91 -1.94 -12.38
N THR A 372 -12.18 -1.54 -12.30
CA THR A 372 -13.25 -2.39 -11.72
C THR A 372 -14.17 -2.88 -12.83
N ASP A 373 -14.97 -3.92 -12.57
CA ASP A 373 -16.07 -4.34 -13.44
C ASP A 373 -17.43 -3.77 -13.02
N ASN A 374 -17.45 -3.04 -11.90
CA ASN A 374 -18.64 -2.42 -11.34
C ASN A 374 -18.70 -0.92 -11.68
N PRO A 375 -19.61 -0.49 -12.57
CA PRO A 375 -19.72 0.90 -13.00
C PRO A 375 -20.22 1.84 -11.89
N ARG A 376 -20.66 1.31 -10.75
CA ARG A 376 -21.11 2.07 -9.57
C ARG A 376 -19.98 2.35 -8.57
N GLN A 377 -18.82 1.74 -8.73
CA GLN A 377 -17.64 2.05 -7.91
C GLN A 377 -16.93 3.31 -8.44
N SER A 378 -16.21 4.00 -7.56
CA SER A 378 -15.43 5.18 -7.94
C SER A 378 -14.22 4.79 -8.79
N GLY A 379 -13.91 5.60 -9.81
CA GLY A 379 -12.76 5.39 -10.68
C GLY A 379 -13.11 4.84 -12.07
N TRP A 380 -12.09 4.32 -12.77
CA TRP A 380 -12.23 3.77 -14.12
C TRP A 380 -12.72 2.33 -14.06
N CYS A 381 -13.73 2.04 -14.87
CA CYS A 381 -14.39 0.75 -14.94
C CYS A 381 -14.37 0.25 -16.39
N ILE A 382 -14.23 -1.07 -16.56
CA ILE A 382 -14.31 -1.76 -17.84
C ILE A 382 -15.48 -2.77 -17.80
N PRO A 383 -16.75 -2.30 -17.73
CA PRO A 383 -17.90 -3.14 -17.50
C PRO A 383 -18.34 -3.76 -18.83
N GLY A 384 -17.62 -4.76 -19.35
CA GLY A 384 -17.99 -5.14 -20.72
C GLY A 384 -17.21 -6.18 -21.46
N ILE A 385 -16.09 -6.71 -20.96
CA ILE A 385 -15.42 -7.81 -21.67
C ILE A 385 -16.20 -9.12 -21.42
N TYR A 386 -17.53 -9.15 -21.54
CA TYR A 386 -18.39 -10.28 -21.14
C TYR A 386 -18.79 -11.19 -22.30
N ALA A 387 -18.82 -10.71 -23.55
CA ALA A 387 -19.00 -11.58 -24.71
C ALA A 387 -17.65 -11.98 -25.34
N PRO A 388 -17.51 -13.19 -25.94
CA PRO A 388 -16.47 -13.37 -26.94
C PRO A 388 -16.63 -12.27 -27.98
N LEU A 389 -15.53 -11.67 -28.44
CA LEU A 389 -15.52 -10.74 -29.56
C LEU A 389 -15.92 -11.49 -30.82
N ASP A 390 -17.21 -11.78 -30.94
CA ASP A 390 -17.79 -12.50 -32.05
C ASP A 390 -17.82 -11.56 -33.25
N ALA A 391 -17.01 -11.91 -34.24
CA ALA A 391 -16.87 -11.17 -35.47
C ALA A 391 -18.21 -10.95 -36.20
N SER A 392 -19.20 -11.82 -35.96
CA SER A 392 -20.52 -11.77 -36.58
C SER A 392 -21.50 -10.81 -35.90
N LYS A 393 -21.18 -10.30 -34.70
CA LYS A 393 -22.01 -9.35 -33.93
C LYS A 393 -21.53 -7.91 -33.98
N LEU A 394 -20.45 -7.65 -34.71
CA LEU A 394 -19.91 -6.32 -34.97
C LEU A 394 -20.47 -5.84 -36.32
N ASP A 395 -21.36 -4.87 -36.28
CA ASP A 395 -21.91 -4.23 -37.48
C ASP A 395 -20.80 -3.41 -38.18
N PRO A 396 -20.49 -3.66 -39.47
CA PRO A 396 -19.49 -2.87 -40.22
C PRO A 396 -19.88 -1.41 -40.47
N HIS A 397 -21.15 -1.05 -40.27
CA HIS A 397 -21.71 0.29 -40.46
C HIS A 397 -22.05 1.00 -39.15
N ASP A 398 -22.05 0.28 -38.02
CA ASP A 398 -22.08 0.84 -36.66
C ASP A 398 -20.73 0.60 -35.99
N LEU A 399 -19.69 1.24 -36.56
CA LEU A 399 -18.31 1.28 -36.06
C LEU A 399 -18.23 2.05 -34.72
N ARG A 400 -18.92 1.56 -33.69
CA ARG A 400 -18.56 1.85 -32.31
C ARG A 400 -17.41 0.94 -31.93
N VAL A 401 -16.25 1.56 -31.75
CA VAL A 401 -14.98 0.93 -31.35
C VAL A 401 -15.05 0.51 -29.86
N ASP A 402 -16.12 -0.16 -29.44
CA ASP A 402 -16.41 -0.50 -28.04
C ASP A 402 -16.48 -2.02 -27.86
N ALA A 403 -15.49 -2.73 -28.41
CA ALA A 403 -15.16 -4.10 -27.97
C ALA A 403 -14.90 -4.16 -26.46
N VAL A 404 -14.47 -3.01 -25.90
CA VAL A 404 -14.18 -2.77 -24.50
C VAL A 404 -14.84 -1.44 -24.15
N ALA A 405 -15.92 -1.49 -23.38
CA ALA A 405 -16.59 -0.29 -22.89
C ALA A 405 -15.81 0.26 -21.69
N PHE A 406 -15.48 1.55 -21.71
CA PHE A 406 -14.95 2.24 -20.55
C PHE A 406 -16.05 3.07 -19.92
N SER A 407 -16.01 3.16 -18.59
CA SER A 407 -16.81 4.13 -17.87
C SER A 407 -16.02 4.69 -16.70
N GLN A 408 -16.35 5.91 -16.30
CA GLN A 408 -15.82 6.51 -15.08
C GLN A 408 -16.98 7.10 -14.29
N ASN A 409 -17.16 6.66 -13.04
CA ASN A 409 -18.27 7.08 -12.18
C ASN A 409 -19.65 6.95 -12.88
N GLY A 410 -19.86 5.83 -13.58
CA GLY A 410 -21.10 5.54 -14.31
C GLY A 410 -21.27 6.24 -15.67
N LYS A 411 -20.37 7.16 -16.06
CA LYS A 411 -20.39 7.80 -17.39
C LYS A 411 -19.56 7.00 -18.40
N PRO A 412 -20.10 6.62 -19.57
CA PRO A 412 -19.34 5.91 -20.59
C PRO A 412 -18.33 6.81 -21.32
N TYR A 413 -17.23 6.22 -21.77
CA TYR A 413 -16.18 6.85 -22.57
C TYR A 413 -15.79 5.93 -23.73
N ALA A 414 -15.63 6.49 -24.93
CA ALA A 414 -15.02 5.76 -26.03
C ALA A 414 -13.51 5.61 -25.79
N LEU A 415 -12.89 4.54 -26.32
CA LEU A 415 -11.46 4.29 -26.15
C LEU A 415 -10.59 5.51 -26.53
N ARG A 416 -10.91 6.22 -27.62
CA ARG A 416 -10.15 7.39 -28.08
C ARG A 416 -10.40 8.67 -27.29
N GLU A 417 -11.43 8.69 -26.45
CA GLU A 417 -11.80 9.80 -25.57
C GLU A 417 -11.21 9.64 -24.16
N LEU A 418 -10.52 8.52 -23.90
CA LEU A 418 -9.84 8.31 -22.63
C LEU A 418 -8.72 9.33 -22.42
N PRO A 419 -8.44 9.72 -21.17
CA PRO A 419 -7.24 10.47 -20.85
C PRO A 419 -5.99 9.76 -21.35
N ALA A 420 -4.98 10.53 -21.76
CA ALA A 420 -3.78 10.01 -22.43
C ALA A 420 -3.07 8.90 -21.63
N VAL A 421 -3.01 9.04 -20.31
CA VAL A 421 -2.42 8.03 -19.40
C VAL A 421 -3.23 6.74 -19.44
N VAL A 422 -4.54 6.81 -19.23
CA VAL A 422 -5.46 5.66 -19.21
C VAL A 422 -5.43 4.92 -20.55
N PHE A 423 -5.46 5.66 -21.66
CA PHE A 423 -5.32 5.12 -23.01
C PHE A 423 -3.99 4.39 -23.18
N SER A 424 -2.88 5.06 -22.86
CA SER A 424 -1.54 4.54 -23.02
C SER A 424 -1.35 3.24 -22.25
N GLU A 425 -1.86 3.18 -21.02
CA GLU A 425 -1.72 2.02 -20.14
C GLU A 425 -2.56 0.83 -20.59
N PHE A 426 -3.80 1.08 -21.03
CA PHE A 426 -4.62 0.03 -21.60
C PHE A 426 -3.97 -0.59 -22.84
N VAL A 427 -3.42 0.25 -23.73
CA VAL A 427 -2.72 -0.21 -24.94
C VAL A 427 -1.41 -0.93 -24.60
N TYR A 428 -0.66 -0.41 -23.63
CA TYR A 428 0.55 -1.07 -23.12
C TYR A 428 0.24 -2.48 -22.58
N ALA A 429 -0.83 -2.63 -21.80
CA ALA A 429 -1.26 -3.93 -21.27
C ALA A 429 -1.56 -4.92 -22.40
N ILE A 430 -2.21 -4.47 -23.49
CA ILE A 430 -2.45 -5.31 -24.67
C ILE A 430 -1.12 -5.77 -25.28
N HIS A 431 -0.21 -4.85 -25.60
CA HIS A 431 1.08 -5.19 -26.21
C HIS A 431 1.92 -6.14 -25.36
N ARG A 432 1.96 -5.92 -24.03
CA ARG A 432 2.69 -6.79 -23.11
C ARG A 432 2.10 -8.20 -23.07
N LEU A 433 0.77 -8.33 -23.12
CA LEU A 433 0.10 -9.64 -23.16
C LEU A 433 0.33 -10.37 -24.50
N HIS A 434 0.65 -9.66 -25.57
CA HIS A 434 1.06 -10.24 -26.85
C HIS A 434 2.53 -10.64 -26.91
N GLY A 435 3.36 -10.19 -25.97
CA GLY A 435 4.81 -10.36 -26.02
C GLY A 435 5.49 -9.43 -27.03
N ASP A 436 4.82 -8.34 -27.44
CA ASP A 436 5.40 -7.31 -28.31
C ASP A 436 6.41 -6.42 -27.58
N ILE A 437 6.37 -6.42 -26.24
CA ILE A 437 7.22 -5.66 -25.32
C ILE A 437 7.50 -6.42 -24.03
#